data_AF-A0A286XSJ8-F1
#
_entry.id   AF-A0A286XSJ8-F1
#
_cell.length_a   1.000
_cell.length_b   1.000
_cell.length_c   1.000
_cell.angle_alpha   90.00
_cell.angle_beta   90.00
_cell.angle_gamma   90.00
#
_symmetry.space_group_name_H-M   'P 1'
#
loop_
_entity.id
_entity.type
_entity.pdbx_description
1 polymer ?
#
loop_
_entity_poly.entity_id
_entity_poly.type
_entity_poly.pdbx_seq_one_letter_code
_entity_poly.pdbx_strand_id
1 'polypeptide(L)'
;MNVVLSRDGQVRAMEATVVSAEKHFGQLCSLLAAHTRKTARLRDVGDRLVKQLIEVAGSEAPDLRVTLREVAEDLAKVQDYRQAQAEIKRFKQVQSHELKQLERLEKLRQKSPSDRQVISQ
;
A
#
# COMPACT_ATOMS: atom_id res chain seq x y z
N MET A 1 -41.96 -29.83 0.67
CA MET A 1 -41.99 -28.77 -0.36
C MET A 1 -41.54 -27.40 0.17
N ASN A 2 -41.92 -27.00 1.39
CA ASN A 2 -41.55 -25.68 1.96
C ASN A 2 -40.06 -25.47 2.29
N VAL A 3 -39.31 -26.51 2.67
CA VAL A 3 -37.88 -26.40 3.01
C VAL A 3 -37.01 -26.10 1.77
N VAL A 4 -37.38 -26.64 0.61
CA VAL A 4 -36.66 -26.40 -0.66
C VAL A 4 -36.83 -24.94 -1.11
N LEU A 5 -38.07 -24.44 -1.06
CA LEU A 5 -38.37 -23.03 -1.36
C LEU A 5 -37.67 -22.05 -0.41
N SER A 6 -37.55 -22.40 0.87
CA SER A 6 -36.81 -21.63 1.87
C SER A 6 -35.31 -21.59 1.58
N ARG A 7 -34.73 -22.71 1.14
CA ARG A 7 -33.31 -22.80 0.78
C ARG A 7 -33.01 -22.01 -0.50
N ASP A 8 -33.89 -22.07 -1.50
CA ASP A 8 -33.76 -21.27 -2.73
C ASP A 8 -33.84 -19.77 -2.45
N GLY A 9 -34.68 -19.35 -1.50
CA GLY A 9 -34.74 -17.97 -1.02
C GLY A 9 -33.41 -17.50 -0.39
N GLN A 10 -32.81 -18.33 0.47
CA GLN A 10 -31.51 -18.02 1.09
C GLN A 10 -30.36 -17.99 0.08
N VAL A 11 -30.32 -18.92 -0.87
CA VAL A 11 -29.29 -18.94 -1.92
C VAL A 11 -29.35 -17.66 -2.75
N ARG A 12 -30.54 -17.26 -3.21
CA ARG A 12 -30.71 -16.00 -3.97
C ARG A 12 -30.30 -14.76 -3.17
N ALA A 13 -30.62 -14.71 -1.88
CA ALA A 13 -30.19 -13.60 -1.01
C ALA A 13 -28.66 -13.54 -0.86
N MET A 14 -28.01 -14.70 -0.77
CA MET A 14 -26.56 -14.81 -0.71
C MET A 14 -25.90 -14.39 -2.03
N GLU A 15 -26.43 -14.84 -3.17
CA GLU A 15 -25.96 -14.42 -4.50
C GLU A 15 -26.08 -12.90 -4.70
N ALA A 16 -27.21 -12.30 -4.33
CA ALA A 16 -27.39 -10.86 -4.40
C ALA A 16 -26.38 -10.09 -3.53
N THR A 17 -26.07 -10.63 -2.34
CA THR A 17 -25.05 -10.06 -1.45
C THR A 17 -23.66 -10.16 -2.06
N VAL A 18 -23.31 -11.30 -2.66
CA VAL A 18 -22.02 -11.50 -3.35
C VAL A 18 -21.88 -10.55 -4.52
N VAL A 19 -22.88 -10.46 -5.40
CA VAL A 19 -22.87 -9.54 -6.55
C VAL A 19 -22.75 -8.08 -6.11
N SER A 20 -23.45 -7.70 -5.03
CA SER A 20 -23.31 -6.37 -4.44
C SER A 20 -21.89 -6.14 -3.93
N ALA A 21 -21.33 -7.08 -3.18
CA ALA A 21 -19.96 -6.98 -2.67
C ALA A 21 -18.95 -6.85 -3.81
N GLU A 22 -19.03 -7.71 -4.84
CA GLU A 22 -18.17 -7.66 -6.03
C GLU A 22 -18.21 -6.30 -6.72
N LYS A 23 -19.40 -5.72 -6.88
CA LYS A 23 -19.55 -4.37 -7.46
C LYS A 23 -18.82 -3.31 -6.62
N HIS A 24 -19.02 -3.31 -5.31
CA HIS A 24 -18.36 -2.35 -4.42
C HIS A 24 -16.84 -2.53 -4.39
N PHE A 25 -16.36 -3.78 -4.36
CA PHE A 25 -14.93 -4.08 -4.46
C PHE A 25 -14.35 -3.63 -5.80
N GLY A 26 -15.07 -3.81 -6.91
CA GLY A 26 -14.68 -3.30 -8.23
C GLY A 26 -14.53 -1.77 -8.25
N GLN A 27 -15.44 -1.05 -7.59
CA GLN A 27 -15.35 0.41 -7.43
C GLN A 27 -14.15 0.82 -6.58
N LEU A 28 -13.92 0.14 -5.45
CA LEU A 28 -12.76 0.38 -4.57
C LEU A 28 -11.44 0.13 -5.31
N CYS A 29 -11.32 -0.96 -6.04
CA CYS A 29 -10.13 -1.28 -6.85
C CYS A 29 -9.87 -0.19 -7.90
N SER A 30 -10.92 0.28 -8.57
CA SER A 30 -10.80 1.36 -9.56
C SER A 30 -10.31 2.67 -8.92
N LEU A 31 -10.83 3.01 -7.75
CA LEU A 31 -10.42 4.20 -6.99
C LEU A 31 -8.97 4.10 -6.51
N LEU A 32 -8.57 2.95 -5.96
CA LEU A 32 -7.20 2.68 -5.53
C LEU A 32 -6.22 2.78 -6.71
N ALA A 33 -6.56 2.19 -7.85
CA ALA A 33 -5.73 2.27 -9.05
C ALA A 33 -5.57 3.73 -9.53
N ALA A 34 -6.65 4.52 -9.51
CA ALA A 34 -6.60 5.94 -9.84
C ALA A 34 -5.72 6.72 -8.85
N HIS A 35 -5.82 6.43 -7.55
CA HIS A 35 -4.99 7.04 -6.52
C HIS A 35 -3.50 6.72 -6.72
N THR A 36 -3.13 5.46 -6.93
CA THR A 36 -1.74 5.04 -7.20
C THR A 36 -1.17 5.76 -8.41
N ARG A 37 -1.94 5.88 -9.50
CA ARG A 37 -1.52 6.65 -10.69
C ARG A 37 -1.33 8.14 -10.41
N LYS A 38 -2.21 8.77 -9.63
CA LYS A 38 -2.07 10.19 -9.23
C LYS A 38 -0.80 10.41 -8.40
N THR A 39 -0.50 9.50 -7.48
CA THR A 39 0.72 9.56 -6.65
C THR A 39 1.98 9.42 -7.50
N ALA A 40 2.00 8.50 -8.48
CA ALA A 40 3.11 8.39 -9.42
C ALA A 40 3.30 9.67 -10.25
N ARG A 41 2.21 10.21 -10.82
CA ARG A 41 2.25 11.47 -11.59
C ARG A 41 2.75 12.66 -10.76
N LEU A 42 2.42 12.71 -9.47
CA LEU A 42 2.92 13.76 -8.59
C LEU A 42 4.44 13.70 -8.43
N ARG A 43 5.03 12.49 -8.41
CA ARG A 43 6.48 12.31 -8.42
C ARG A 43 7.08 12.84 -9.72
N ASP A 44 6.53 12.42 -10.87
CA ASP A 44 7.01 12.85 -12.19
C ASP A 44 6.94 14.39 -12.36
N VAL A 45 5.92 15.04 -11.78
CA VAL A 45 5.83 16.50 -11.77
C VAL A 45 6.92 17.12 -10.90
N GLY A 46 7.16 16.59 -9.70
CA GLY A 46 8.23 17.08 -8.83
C GLY A 46 9.61 16.94 -9.49
N ASP A 47 9.89 15.81 -10.13
CA ASP A 47 11.18 15.57 -10.81
C ASP A 47 11.39 16.56 -11.97
N ARG A 48 10.32 16.87 -12.71
CA ARG A 48 10.35 17.89 -13.77
C ARG A 48 10.60 19.29 -13.21
N LEU A 49 9.97 19.65 -12.08
CA LEU A 49 10.18 20.96 -11.43
C LEU A 49 11.62 21.10 -10.96
N VAL A 50 12.18 20.07 -10.31
CA VAL A 50 13.60 20.05 -9.90
C VAL A 50 14.51 20.27 -11.11
N LYS A 51 14.27 19.55 -12.21
CA LYS A 51 15.04 19.70 -13.45
C LYS A 51 14.97 21.13 -14.02
N GLN A 52 13.76 21.70 -14.09
CA GLN A 52 13.56 23.05 -14.60
C GLN A 52 14.21 24.12 -13.71
N LEU A 53 14.14 23.97 -12.39
CA LEU A 53 14.81 24.88 -11.45
C LEU A 53 16.34 24.89 -11.67
N ILE A 54 16.93 23.72 -11.86
CA ILE A 54 18.37 23.60 -12.14
C ILE A 54 18.74 24.23 -13.49
N GLU A 55 17.90 24.05 -14.51
CA GLU A 55 18.10 24.63 -15.83
C GLU A 55 18.05 26.16 -15.78
N VAL A 56 17.02 26.74 -15.15
CA VAL A 56 16.88 28.19 -14.96
C VAL A 56 18.06 28.73 -14.13
N ALA A 57 18.47 28.05 -13.06
CA ALA A 57 19.62 28.48 -12.27
C ALA A 57 20.90 28.64 -13.11
N GLY A 58 21.05 27.88 -14.20
CA GLY A 58 22.18 27.99 -15.12
C GLY A 58 22.28 29.33 -15.85
N SER A 59 21.15 29.99 -16.13
CA SER A 59 21.11 31.28 -16.82
C SER A 59 21.09 32.49 -15.89
N GLU A 60 20.84 32.30 -14.59
CA GLU A 60 20.68 33.39 -13.63
C GLU A 60 22.01 33.90 -13.04
N ALA A 61 21.93 35.09 -12.41
CA ALA A 61 22.99 35.69 -11.62
C ALA A 61 23.44 34.77 -10.46
N PRO A 62 24.68 34.90 -9.95
CA PRO A 62 25.24 33.99 -8.95
C PRO A 62 24.37 33.80 -7.71
N ASP A 63 23.86 34.89 -7.13
CA ASP A 63 23.05 34.82 -5.90
C ASP A 63 21.75 34.05 -6.14
N LEU A 64 21.04 34.37 -7.23
CA LEU A 64 19.79 33.69 -7.59
C LEU A 64 20.01 32.22 -8.01
N ARG A 65 21.13 31.93 -8.69
CA ARG A 65 21.52 30.57 -9.06
C ARG A 65 21.69 29.68 -7.83
N VAL A 66 22.34 30.18 -6.78
CA VAL A 66 22.52 29.42 -5.53
C VAL A 66 21.15 29.14 -4.92
N THR A 67 20.32 30.15 -4.73
CA THR A 67 18.98 29.99 -4.15
C THR A 67 18.11 29.01 -4.96
N LEU A 68 18.12 29.08 -6.29
CA LEU A 68 17.35 28.16 -7.13
C LEU A 68 17.83 26.71 -7.03
N ARG A 69 19.14 26.49 -6.86
CA ARG A 69 19.71 25.15 -6.62
C ARG A 69 19.32 24.61 -5.24
N GLU A 70 19.36 25.45 -4.22
CA GLU A 70 18.92 25.06 -2.86
C GLU A 70 17.43 24.69 -2.86
N VAL A 71 16.58 25.47 -3.52
CA VAL A 71 15.14 25.15 -3.67
C VAL A 71 14.94 23.83 -4.42
N ALA A 72 15.70 23.57 -5.48
CA ALA A 72 15.63 22.31 -6.21
C ALA A 72 16.04 21.10 -5.34
N GLU A 73 17.09 21.27 -4.53
CA GLU A 73 17.56 20.23 -3.60
C GLU A 73 16.53 19.96 -2.48
N ASP A 74 15.96 21.00 -1.89
CA ASP A 74 14.96 20.86 -0.84
C ASP A 74 13.65 20.25 -1.38
N LEU A 75 13.28 20.57 -2.62
CA LEU A 75 12.15 19.92 -3.28
C LEU A 75 12.40 18.42 -3.49
N ALA A 76 13.61 18.04 -3.91
CA ALA A 76 13.99 16.63 -4.06
C ALA A 76 13.93 15.90 -2.70
N LYS A 77 14.45 16.50 -1.62
CA LYS A 77 14.36 15.94 -0.25
C LYS A 77 12.92 15.70 0.18
N VAL A 78 12.00 16.62 -0.14
CA VAL A 78 10.57 16.44 0.16
C VAL A 78 9.98 15.24 -0.60
N GLN A 79 10.37 15.02 -1.86
CA GLN A 79 9.94 13.85 -2.63
C GLN A 79 10.45 12.55 -2.03
N ASP A 80 11.72 12.51 -1.62
CA ASP A 80 12.35 11.34 -1.00
C ASP A 80 11.75 11.02 0.37
N TYR A 81 11.51 12.04 1.21
CA TYR A 81 10.85 11.86 2.49
C TYR A 81 9.45 11.22 2.35
N ARG A 82 8.66 11.69 1.38
CA ARG A 82 7.33 11.11 1.09
C ARG A 82 7.43 9.66 0.64
N GLN A 83 8.45 9.32 -0.16
CA GLN A 83 8.70 7.95 -0.60
C GLN A 83 9.09 7.04 0.57
N ALA A 84 10.04 7.47 1.39
CA ALA A 84 10.50 6.74 2.56
C ALA A 84 9.33 6.47 3.54
N GLN A 85 8.45 7.46 3.75
CA GLN A 85 7.27 7.27 4.60
C GLN A 85 6.32 6.19 4.05
N ALA A 86 6.15 6.10 2.74
CA ALA A 86 5.34 5.05 2.11
C ALA A 86 5.96 3.66 2.29
N GLU A 87 7.28 3.54 2.14
CA GLU A 87 8.02 2.30 2.33
C GLU A 87 7.98 1.83 3.79
N ILE A 88 8.17 2.73 4.76
CA ILE A 88 8.04 2.42 6.19
C ILE A 88 6.64 1.88 6.50
N LYS A 89 5.58 2.47 5.93
CA LYS A 89 4.22 1.96 6.12
C LYS A 89 4.05 0.54 5.57
N ARG A 90 4.59 0.25 4.40
CA ARG A 90 4.57 -1.10 3.81
C ARG A 90 5.34 -2.09 4.68
N PHE A 91 6.53 -1.73 5.15
CA PHE A 91 7.33 -2.57 6.03
C PHE A 91 6.60 -2.87 7.34
N LYS A 92 5.95 -1.88 7.97
CA LYS A 92 5.13 -2.08 9.17
C LYS A 92 3.95 -3.03 8.92
N GLN A 93 3.33 -2.97 7.74
CA GLN A 93 2.25 -3.91 7.37
C GLN A 93 2.78 -5.33 7.22
N VAL A 94 3.92 -5.52 6.54
CA VAL A 94 4.58 -6.83 6.39
C VAL A 94 4.97 -7.39 7.75
N GLN A 95 5.65 -6.60 8.59
CA GLN A 95 6.02 -6.98 9.95
C GLN A 95 4.80 -7.38 10.79
N SER A 96 3.70 -6.62 10.72
CA SER A 96 2.45 -6.95 11.43
C SER A 96 1.86 -8.28 10.95
N HIS A 97 1.94 -8.57 9.65
CA HIS A 97 1.50 -9.85 9.12
C HIS A 97 2.38 -11.01 9.61
N GLU A 98 3.70 -10.87 9.57
CA GLU A 98 4.66 -11.87 10.06
C GLU A 98 4.46 -12.18 11.54
N LEU A 99 4.28 -11.15 12.38
CA LEU A 99 3.98 -11.31 13.80
C LEU A 99 2.71 -12.13 14.03
N LYS A 100 1.64 -11.85 13.28
CA LYS A 100 0.39 -12.63 13.35
C LYS A 100 0.58 -14.09 12.92
N GLN A 101 1.45 -14.36 11.96
CA GLN A 101 1.76 -15.72 11.54
C GLN A 101 2.56 -16.46 12.61
N LEU A 102 3.56 -15.81 13.22
CA LEU A 102 4.33 -16.36 14.34
C LEU A 102 3.42 -16.69 15.53
N GLU A 103 2.52 -15.80 15.92
CA GLU A 103 1.54 -16.07 16.98
C GLU A 103 0.65 -17.29 16.66
N ARG A 104 0.25 -17.47 15.40
CA ARG A 104 -0.52 -18.66 14.99
C ARG A 104 0.32 -19.93 15.10
N LEU A 105 1.57 -19.89 14.66
CA LEU A 105 2.50 -21.02 14.76
C LEU A 105 2.76 -21.41 16.22
N GLU A 106 2.92 -20.44 17.12
CA GLU A 106 3.06 -20.69 18.54
C GLU A 106 1.81 -21.36 19.13
N LYS A 107 0.62 -20.87 18.80
CA LYS A 107 -0.65 -21.49 19.23
C LYS A 107 -0.79 -22.92 18.71
N LEU A 108 -0.35 -23.21 17.50
CA LEU A 108 -0.32 -24.58 16.96
C LEU A 108 0.70 -25.45 17.71
N ARG A 109 1.91 -24.95 17.98
CA ARG A 109 2.94 -25.63 18.78
C ARG A 109 2.55 -25.88 20.23
N GLN A 110 1.64 -25.08 20.79
CA GLN A 110 1.09 -25.30 22.13
C GLN A 110 0.02 -26.41 22.14
N LYS A 111 -0.72 -26.58 21.03
CA LYS A 111 -1.78 -27.59 20.91
C LYS A 111 -1.25 -29.01 20.64
N SER A 112 -0.03 -29.16 20.12
CA SER A 112 0.64 -30.46 19.93
C SER A 112 1.97 -30.52 20.69
N PRO A 113 1.98 -30.88 21.99
CA PRO A 113 3.19 -30.97 22.80
C PRO A 113 4.12 -32.12 22.36
N SER A 114 3.54 -33.21 21.84
CA SER A 114 4.24 -34.45 21.49
C SER A 114 5.20 -34.31 20.31
N ASP A 115 4.91 -33.43 19.34
CA ASP A 115 5.81 -33.14 18.20
C ASP A 115 7.11 -32.44 18.65
N ARG A 116 7.19 -31.94 19.89
CA ARG A 116 8.42 -31.35 20.45
C ARG A 116 9.49 -32.39 20.79
N GLN A 117 9.11 -33.62 21.13
CA GLN A 117 10.05 -34.64 21.60
C GLN A 117 10.74 -35.39 20.45
N VAL A 118 10.16 -35.40 19.26
CA VAL A 118 10.67 -36.19 18.11
C VAL A 118 11.88 -35.52 17.45
N ILE A 119 12.09 -34.22 17.63
CA ILE A 119 13.22 -33.45 17.03
C ILE A 119 14.48 -33.50 17.92
N SER A 120 14.42 -34.16 19.09
CA SER A 120 15.51 -34.24 20.07
C SER A 120 16.35 -35.52 19.99
N GLN A 121 16.27 -36.31 18.92
CA GLN A 121 17.12 -37.49 18.72
C GLN A 121 18.06 -37.31 17.53
#